data_AF-U4TK49-F1
#
_entry.id   AF-U4TK49-F1
#
_cell.length_a   1.000
_cell.length_b   1.000
_cell.length_c   1.000
_cell.angle_alpha   90.00
_cell.angle_beta   90.00
_cell.angle_gamma   90.00
#
_symmetry.space_group_name_H-M   'P 1'
#
loop_
_entity.id
_entity.type
_entity.pdbx_description
1 polymer ?
#
loop_
_entity_poly.entity_id
_entity_poly.type
_entity_poly.pdbx_seq_one_letter_code
_entity_poly.pdbx_strand_id
1 'polypeptide(L)'
;MGTMLHLSTTQTALLAGFSTGAQRLAGLVLAYQNGEQEFTLPQNWLWPQLGLTQTGMTGQEITARLAGWTRELRRLFPHFTMRVGDNDIPSGDTIVTIHY
;
A
#
# COMPACT_ATOMS: atom_id res chain seq x y z
N MET A 1 3.22 0.80 -23.32
CA MET A 1 3.46 -0.61 -22.98
C MET A 1 3.98 -0.65 -21.55
N GLY A 2 3.15 -1.05 -20.59
CA GLY A 2 3.59 -1.14 -19.19
C GLY A 2 4.44 -2.38 -19.00
N THR A 3 5.69 -2.21 -18.60
CA THR A 3 6.54 -3.31 -18.13
C THR A 3 5.91 -3.90 -16.88
N MET A 4 5.36 -5.11 -16.99
CA MET A 4 4.90 -5.88 -15.84
C MET A 4 6.14 -6.26 -15.00
N LEU A 5 6.29 -5.69 -13.81
CA LEU A 5 7.27 -6.11 -12.80
C LEU A 5 7.11 -7.61 -12.56
N HIS A 6 8.02 -8.39 -13.12
CA HIS A 6 8.18 -9.79 -12.77
C HIS A 6 9.04 -9.87 -11.51
N LEU A 7 8.46 -10.39 -10.44
CA LEU A 7 9.21 -10.74 -9.25
C LEU A 7 10.12 -11.93 -9.56
N SER A 8 11.39 -11.82 -9.21
CA SER A 8 12.32 -12.95 -9.16
C SER A 8 11.89 -13.98 -8.10
N THR A 9 12.38 -15.21 -8.20
CA THR A 9 12.13 -16.27 -7.20
C THR A 9 12.45 -15.81 -5.77
N THR A 10 13.53 -15.04 -5.60
CA THR A 10 13.92 -14.47 -4.30
C THR A 10 12.91 -13.44 -3.80
N GLN A 11 12.39 -12.59 -4.68
CA GLN A 11 11.37 -11.60 -4.33
C GLN A 11 10.02 -12.25 -4.01
N THR A 12 9.65 -13.32 -4.71
CA THR A 12 8.45 -14.11 -4.42
C THR A 12 8.55 -14.81 -3.06
N ALA A 13 9.71 -15.40 -2.73
CA ALA A 13 9.95 -15.99 -1.42
C ALA A 13 9.90 -14.95 -0.29
N LEU A 14 10.44 -13.76 -0.54
CA LEU A 14 10.41 -12.66 0.42
C LEU A 14 8.98 -12.15 0.65
N LEU A 15 8.18 -12.01 -0.42
CA LEU A 15 6.77 -11.65 -0.35
C LEU A 15 5.96 -12.69 0.44
N ALA A 16 6.24 -13.98 0.29
CA ALA A 16 5.58 -15.05 1.04
C ALA A 16 5.80 -14.94 2.55
N GLY A 17 6.92 -14.34 2.99
CA GLY A 17 7.22 -14.08 4.40
C GLY A 17 6.61 -12.80 4.98
N PHE A 18 5.92 -12.00 4.17
CA PHE A 18 5.28 -10.76 4.63
C PHE A 18 3.95 -11.02 5.33
N SER A 19 3.52 -10.06 6.15
CA SER A 19 2.18 -10.02 6.71
C SER A 19 1.13 -9.93 5.60
N THR A 20 -0.07 -10.43 5.86
CA THR A 20 -1.16 -10.45 4.86
C THR A 20 -1.48 -9.06 4.30
N GLY A 21 -1.43 -8.02 5.13
CA GLY A 21 -1.63 -6.64 4.67
C GLY A 21 -0.51 -6.13 3.77
N ALA A 22 0.74 -6.44 4.10
CA ALA A 22 1.89 -6.12 3.25
C ALA A 22 1.86 -6.88 1.93
N GLN A 23 1.40 -8.13 1.92
CA GLN A 23 1.20 -8.91 0.68
C GLN A 23 0.13 -8.29 -0.23
N ARG A 24 -1.02 -7.90 0.34
CA ARG A 24 -2.09 -7.20 -0.38
C ARG A 24 -1.59 -5.89 -0.99
N LEU A 25 -0.82 -5.13 -0.21
CA LEU A 25 -0.26 -3.87 -0.64
C LEU A 25 0.81 -4.04 -1.73
N ALA A 26 1.64 -5.08 -1.65
CA ALA A 26 2.55 -5.45 -2.73
C ALA A 26 1.79 -5.82 -4.01
N GLY A 27 0.69 -6.59 -3.89
CA GLY A 27 -0.18 -6.92 -5.01
C GLY A 27 -0.79 -5.67 -5.68
N LEU A 28 -1.18 -4.67 -4.88
CA LEU A 28 -1.64 -3.39 -5.41
C LEU A 28 -0.54 -2.64 -6.17
N VAL A 29 0.67 -2.59 -5.63
CA VAL A 29 1.82 -1.98 -6.33
C VAL A 29 2.05 -2.66 -7.68
N LEU A 30 2.02 -3.99 -7.72
CA LEU A 30 2.19 -4.75 -8.96
C LEU A 30 1.03 -4.54 -9.95
N ALA A 31 -0.20 -4.33 -9.46
CA ALA A 31 -1.38 -4.12 -10.31
C ALA A 31 -1.46 -2.70 -10.89
N TYR A 32 -1.09 -1.69 -10.10
CA TYR A 32 -1.15 -0.27 -10.47
C TYR A 32 0.18 0.29 -10.94
N GLN A 33 1.15 -0.58 -11.20
CA GLN A 33 2.46 -0.14 -11.61
C GLN A 33 2.41 0.69 -12.89
N ASN A 34 3.11 1.81 -12.90
CA ASN A 34 3.23 2.71 -14.04
C ASN A 34 4.66 3.25 -14.15
N GLY A 35 4.93 4.03 -15.21
CA GLY A 35 6.25 4.61 -15.44
C GLY A 35 6.64 5.73 -14.48
N GLU A 36 5.69 6.28 -13.73
CA GLU A 36 5.89 7.36 -12.75
C GLU A 36 6.16 6.81 -11.34
N GLN A 37 6.04 5.49 -11.15
CA GLN A 37 6.20 4.79 -9.86
C GLN A 37 5.30 5.33 -8.75
N GLU A 38 4.23 6.02 -9.11
CA GLU A 38 3.31 6.67 -8.18
C GLU A 38 1.87 6.42 -8.61
N PHE A 39 0.99 6.08 -7.66
CA PHE A 39 -0.45 6.07 -7.91
C PHE A 39 -1.22 6.51 -6.67
N THR A 40 -2.43 7.02 -6.92
CA THR A 40 -3.31 7.54 -5.87
C THR A 40 -4.64 6.78 -5.90
N LEU A 41 -5.11 6.35 -4.73
CA LEU A 41 -6.35 5.60 -4.57
C LEU A 41 -7.22 6.21 -3.48
N PRO A 42 -8.57 6.17 -3.62
CA PRO A 42 -9.47 6.54 -2.54
C PRO A 42 -9.29 5.64 -1.31
N GLN A 43 -9.20 6.24 -0.13
CA GLN A 43 -9.04 5.54 1.15
C GLN A 43 -10.24 4.62 1.44
N ASN A 44 -11.45 5.09 1.16
CA ASN A 44 -12.69 4.32 1.34
C ASN A 44 -12.70 3.00 0.56
N TRP A 45 -12.01 2.96 -0.59
CA TRP A 45 -11.79 1.78 -1.40
C TRP A 45 -10.60 0.97 -0.89
N LEU A 46 -9.49 1.62 -0.56
CA LEU A 46 -8.23 0.99 -0.19
C LEU A 46 -8.29 0.24 1.14
N TRP A 47 -8.91 0.82 2.17
CA TRP A 47 -9.02 0.23 3.51
C TRP A 47 -9.65 -1.17 3.50
N PRO A 48 -10.79 -1.39 2.85
CA PRO A 48 -11.33 -2.74 2.64
C PRO A 48 -10.34 -3.69 1.94
N GLN A 49 -9.64 -3.25 0.89
CA GLN A 49 -8.68 -4.10 0.17
C GLN A 49 -7.52 -4.55 1.07
N LEU A 50 -7.10 -3.70 2.00
CA LEU A 50 -6.03 -3.99 2.94
C LEU A 50 -6.50 -4.74 4.20
N GLY A 51 -7.81 -4.91 4.39
CA GLY A 51 -8.38 -5.46 5.62
C GLY A 51 -8.33 -4.50 6.81
N LEU A 52 -8.30 -3.20 6.54
CA LEU A 52 -8.43 -2.12 7.50
C LEU A 52 -9.91 -1.71 7.58
N THR A 53 -10.79 -2.64 7.93
CA THR A 53 -12.23 -2.36 8.02
C THR A 53 -12.49 -1.42 9.20
N GLN A 54 -13.11 -0.26 8.92
CA GLN A 54 -13.27 0.90 9.81
C GLN A 54 -14.08 0.65 11.11
N THR A 55 -14.64 -0.54 11.30
CA THR A 55 -15.38 -0.89 12.53
C THR A 55 -14.42 -1.40 13.61
N GLY A 56 -13.99 -0.49 14.50
CA GLY A 56 -13.32 -0.82 15.76
C GLY A 56 -11.81 -0.63 15.78
N MET A 57 -11.19 -0.16 14.70
CA MET A 57 -9.77 0.21 14.68
C MET A 57 -9.60 1.72 14.90
N THR A 58 -8.76 2.09 15.85
CA THR A 58 -8.34 3.48 16.04
C THR A 58 -7.41 3.92 14.91
N GLY A 59 -7.37 5.23 14.63
CA GLY A 59 -6.42 5.78 13.65
C GLY A 59 -4.96 5.46 13.97
N GLN A 60 -4.63 5.32 15.27
CA GLN A 60 -3.30 4.92 15.72
C GLN A 60 -2.97 3.46 15.34
N GLU A 61 -3.91 2.53 15.51
CA GLU A 61 -3.73 1.13 15.11
C GLU A 61 -3.57 0.97 13.60
N ILE A 62 -4.36 1.73 12.82
CA ILE A 62 -4.22 1.79 11.37
C ILE A 62 -2.82 2.29 11.00
N THR A 63 -2.39 3.41 11.60
CA THR A 63 -1.06 3.99 11.36
C THR A 63 0.07 3.01 11.70
N ALA A 64 -0.05 2.29 12.82
CA ALA A 64 0.93 1.29 13.23
C ALA A 64 1.03 0.12 12.23
N ARG A 65 -0.11 -0.36 11.71
CA ARG A 65 -0.14 -1.40 10.68
C ARG A 65 0.50 -0.94 9.37
N LEU A 66 0.13 0.25 8.89
CA LEU A 66 0.71 0.83 7.68
C LEU A 66 2.22 1.03 7.80
N ALA A 67 2.71 1.48 8.95
CA ALA A 67 4.14 1.62 9.21
C ALA A 67 4.86 0.26 9.25
N GLY A 68 4.21 -0.79 9.76
CA GLY A 68 4.67 -2.17 9.66
C GLY A 68 4.82 -2.61 8.21
N TRP A 69 3.75 -2.49 7.43
CA TRP A 69 3.72 -2.92 6.03
C TRP A 69 4.70 -2.14 5.15
N THR A 70 4.86 -0.84 5.41
CA THR A 70 5.86 0.01 4.74
C THR A 70 7.28 -0.52 4.95
N ARG A 71 7.63 -0.95 6.18
CA ARG A 71 8.96 -1.52 6.46
C ARG A 71 9.18 -2.86 5.76
N GLU A 72 8.15 -3.69 5.66
CA GLU A 72 8.21 -4.94 4.92
C GLU A 72 8.42 -4.65 3.43
N LEU A 73 7.56 -3.81 2.83
CA LEU A 73 7.61 -3.47 1.41
C LEU A 73 8.91 -2.83 0.97
N ARG A 74 9.59 -2.06 1.82
CA ARG A 74 10.92 -1.50 1.51
C ARG A 74 11.98 -2.54 1.18
N ARG A 75 11.77 -3.80 1.54
CA ARG A 75 12.66 -4.91 1.14
C ARG A 75 12.44 -5.36 -0.31
N LEU A 76 11.28 -5.09 -0.90
CA LEU A 76 10.96 -5.34 -2.32
C LEU A 76 11.04 -4.08 -3.17
N PHE A 77 10.60 -2.95 -2.62
CA PHE A 77 10.47 -1.64 -3.25
C PHE A 77 11.23 -0.62 -2.40
N PRO A 78 12.54 -0.42 -2.62
CA PRO A 78 13.40 0.36 -1.72
C PRO A 78 12.91 1.79 -1.44
N HIS A 79 12.17 2.37 -2.38
CA HIS A 79 11.62 3.72 -2.29
C HIS A 79 10.17 3.78 -1.82
N PHE A 80 9.64 2.66 -1.31
CA PHE A 80 8.25 2.57 -0.89
C PHE A 80 7.89 3.59 0.19
N THR A 81 6.90 4.41 -0.14
CA THR A 81 6.26 5.38 0.75
C THR A 81 4.76 5.41 0.50
N MET A 82 4.01 5.65 1.57
CA MET A 82 2.57 5.83 1.52
C MET A 82 2.21 7.11 2.28
N ARG A 83 1.42 7.96 1.64
CA ARG A 83 0.93 9.21 2.21
C ARG A 83 -0.58 9.17 2.20
N VAL A 84 -1.17 9.24 3.39
CA VAL A 84 -2.61 9.45 3.53
C VAL A 84 -2.84 10.95 3.46
N GLY A 85 -3.70 11.39 2.55
CA GLY A 85 -4.08 12.79 2.38
C GLY A 85 -4.72 13.34 3.64
N ASP A 86 -4.62 14.65 3.82
CA ASP A 86 -5.11 15.32 5.03
C ASP A 86 -6.64 15.24 5.11
N ASN A 87 -7.16 15.00 6.32
CA ASN A 87 -8.60 14.86 6.57
C ASN A 87 -9.31 16.22 6.68
N ASP A 88 -8.65 17.32 6.31
CA ASP A 88 -9.15 18.70 6.41
C ASP A 88 -9.98 19.13 5.18
N ILE A 89 -10.35 18.21 4.29
CA ILE A 89 -11.18 18.52 3.11
C ILE A 89 -12.64 18.15 3.42
N PRO A 90 -13.54 19.14 3.66
CA PRO A 90 -14.91 18.88 4.11
C PRO A 90 -15.84 18.20 3.07
N SER A 91 -15.34 17.75 1.92
CA SER A 91 -16.19 17.16 0.86
C SER A 91 -15.44 16.24 -0.13
N GLY A 92 -14.23 15.77 0.20
CA GLY A 92 -13.46 14.87 -0.68
C GLY A 92 -13.24 13.51 -0.03
N ASP A 93 -13.34 12.43 -0.81
CA ASP A 93 -12.83 11.13 -0.36
C ASP A 93 -11.33 11.28 -0.03
N THR A 94 -10.94 11.00 1.21
CA THR A 94 -9.52 10.96 1.61
C THR A 94 -8.78 10.06 0.63
N ILE A 95 -7.70 10.55 0.04
CA ILE A 95 -6.88 9.79 -0.92
C ILE A 95 -5.61 9.26 -0.26
N VAL A 96 -5.08 8.18 -0.79
CA VAL A 96 -3.79 7.61 -0.39
C VAL A 96 -2.89 7.55 -1.61
N THR A 97 -1.76 8.26 -1.54
CA THR A 97 -0.73 8.26 -2.57
C THR A 97 0.36 7.27 -2.18
N ILE A 98 0.71 6.39 -3.11
CA ILE A 98 1.74 5.36 -2.95
C ILE A 98 2.83 5.63 -3.99
N HIS A 99 4.08 5.66 -3.53
CA HIS A 99 5.27 5.75 -4.36
C HIS A 99 6.16 4.53 -4.07
N TYR A 100 6.72 3.84 -5.08
CA TYR A 100 7.36 2.53 -4.90
C TYR A 100 8.65 2.31 -5.70
#